data_AF-A0A3B0XN95-F1
#
_entry.id   AF-A0A3B0XN95-F1
#
_cell.length_a   1.000
_cell.length_b   1.000
_cell.length_c   1.000
_cell.angle_alpha   90.00
_cell.angle_beta   90.00
_cell.angle_gamma   90.00
#
_symmetry.space_group_name_H-M   'P 1'
#
loop_
_entity.id
_entity.type
_entity.pdbx_description
1 polymer ?
#
loop_
_entity_poly.entity_id
_entity_poly.type
_entity_poly.pdbx_seq_one_letter_code
_entity_poly.pdbx_strand_id
1 'polypeptide(L)'
;NSGTDSISVESRNGAIIDANGNADNFIAQLVNLRALTGIGSFADSIETRTAELDVINTGINQGIIDIRNTGDVLLTKLINAGDINFNNDTNVTLDTVVADFSQGGVNGGDFFFNVESGSVLGVNRGPGVEFLTIPDITADSASITVSGSFGEFERPIVLKLRSNLLLLSTISSRFFLDGPPTTVRDNSAIQLSISDSLNSVSGQQLIEVESLADVNRAIFTDLRNYDMEEISVRLPRDQIFEDELQDYDAQ
;
A
#
# COMPACT_ATOMS: atom_id res chain seq x y z
N ASN A 1 29.70 -15.17 12.38
CA ASN A 1 29.14 -14.27 13.41
C ASN A 1 27.63 -14.32 13.33
N SER A 2 27.02 -15.22 14.11
CA SER A 2 25.57 -15.37 14.26
C SER A 2 25.29 -15.09 15.74
N GLY A 3 25.07 -13.81 16.05
CA GLY A 3 24.84 -13.30 17.40
C GLY A 3 23.47 -12.64 17.48
N THR A 4 22.74 -12.98 18.52
CA THR A 4 21.43 -12.48 18.91
C THR A 4 21.52 -11.03 19.41
N ASP A 5 21.78 -10.08 18.51
CA ASP A 5 21.90 -8.66 18.87
C ASP A 5 20.51 -8.04 19.03
N SER A 6 19.79 -8.41 20.09
CA SER A 6 18.52 -7.80 20.45
C SER A 6 18.57 -7.05 21.78
N ILE A 7 17.88 -5.92 21.84
CA ILE A 7 17.63 -5.17 23.08
C ILE A 7 16.14 -5.28 23.40
N SER A 8 15.82 -5.43 24.68
CA SER A 8 14.43 -5.42 25.18
C SER A 8 14.31 -4.55 26.42
N VAL A 9 13.36 -3.61 26.39
CA VAL A 9 13.05 -2.70 27.50
C VAL A 9 11.57 -2.77 27.81
N GLU A 10 11.23 -2.95 29.08
CA GLU A 10 9.85 -3.01 29.57
C GLU A 10 9.64 -2.04 30.74
N SER A 11 8.64 -1.16 30.60
CA SER A 11 8.12 -0.29 31.66
C SER A 11 6.67 -0.65 31.96
N ARG A 12 6.45 -1.43 33.02
CA ARG A 12 5.13 -2.01 33.32
C ARG A 12 4.07 -1.01 33.74
N ASN A 13 4.49 0.09 34.36
CA ASN A 13 3.59 1.07 34.97
C ASN A 13 3.87 2.50 34.48
N GLY A 14 4.77 2.67 33.52
CA GLY A 14 5.24 3.99 33.10
C GLY A 14 5.62 4.04 31.64
N ALA A 15 6.31 5.11 31.28
CA ALA A 15 6.82 5.34 29.95
C ALA A 15 8.26 4.84 29.82
N ILE A 16 8.71 4.70 28.59
CA ILE A 16 10.12 4.69 28.22
C ILE A 16 10.41 6.08 27.66
N ILE A 17 11.27 6.85 28.32
CA ILE A 17 11.56 8.23 27.94
C ILE A 17 13.00 8.33 27.44
N ASP A 18 13.21 9.22 26.46
CA ASP A 18 14.56 9.67 26.18
C ASP A 18 14.99 10.73 27.22
N ALA A 19 16.27 10.70 27.57
CA ALA A 19 16.95 11.68 28.39
C ALA A 19 18.38 11.96 27.90
N ASN A 20 18.72 11.55 26.67
CA ASN A 20 20.04 11.78 26.08
C ASN A 20 20.01 12.76 24.89
N GLY A 21 18.85 13.31 24.55
CA GLY A 21 18.63 14.18 23.41
C GLY A 21 18.72 13.38 22.12
N ASN A 22 19.27 13.96 21.05
CA ASN A 22 19.27 13.28 19.73
C ASN A 22 20.29 12.12 19.58
N ALA A 23 20.79 11.54 20.68
CA ALA A 23 21.78 10.48 20.62
C ALA A 23 21.10 9.11 20.58
N ASP A 24 21.63 8.14 19.83
CA ASP A 24 21.02 6.81 19.74
C ASP A 24 20.75 6.21 21.14
N ASN A 25 19.49 5.92 21.45
CA ASN A 25 19.13 5.18 22.66
C ASN A 25 19.43 3.69 22.50
N PHE A 26 19.14 3.14 21.32
CA PHE A 26 19.27 1.71 21.05
C PHE A 26 19.94 1.43 19.71
N ILE A 27 21.01 0.64 19.75
CA ILE A 27 21.73 0.15 18.56
C ILE A 27 21.80 -1.37 18.66
N ALA A 28 21.01 -2.06 17.84
CA ALA A 28 20.88 -3.52 17.84
C ALA A 28 20.27 -4.00 16.52
N GLN A 29 20.30 -5.29 16.23
CA GLN A 29 19.58 -5.86 15.09
C GLN A 29 18.06 -5.81 15.30
N LEU A 30 17.61 -6.03 16.54
CA LEU A 30 16.21 -5.99 16.95
C LEU A 30 16.07 -5.18 18.24
N VAL A 31 15.11 -4.24 18.27
CA VAL A 31 14.76 -3.49 19.46
C VAL A 31 13.30 -3.76 19.83
N ASN A 32 13.09 -4.27 21.05
CA ASN A 32 11.78 -4.55 21.62
C ASN A 32 11.47 -3.54 22.72
N LEU A 33 10.41 -2.74 22.55
CA LEU A 33 10.00 -1.76 23.55
C LEU A 33 8.57 -2.07 24.01
N ARG A 34 8.37 -2.10 25.33
CA ARG A 34 7.08 -2.33 25.97
C ARG A 34 6.85 -1.27 27.04
N ALA A 35 5.75 -0.55 26.96
CA ALA A 35 5.39 0.44 27.96
C ALA A 35 3.88 0.45 28.27
N LEU A 36 3.51 1.16 29.34
CA LEU A 36 2.12 1.43 29.67
C LEU A 36 1.69 2.84 29.29
N THR A 37 2.53 3.86 29.53
CA THR A 37 2.09 5.26 29.43
C THR A 37 2.78 6.07 28.33
N GLY A 38 3.46 5.41 27.39
CA GLY A 38 4.16 6.03 26.26
C GLY A 38 5.58 5.51 26.04
N ILE A 39 6.09 5.73 24.84
CA ILE A 39 7.46 5.43 24.41
C ILE A 39 7.95 6.64 23.62
N GLY A 40 8.93 7.36 24.16
CA GLY A 40 9.32 8.68 23.64
C GLY A 40 8.27 9.76 23.93
N SER A 41 8.45 10.92 23.31
CA SER A 41 7.53 12.06 23.37
C SER A 41 7.69 12.95 22.13
N PHE A 42 6.68 13.79 21.83
CA PHE A 42 6.80 14.78 20.74
C PHE A 42 7.96 15.77 20.89
N ALA A 43 8.51 15.91 22.11
CA ALA A 43 9.65 16.78 22.37
C ALA A 43 10.99 16.06 22.21
N ASP A 44 10.99 14.73 22.35
CA ASP A 44 12.19 13.88 22.39
C ASP A 44 11.77 12.46 22.00
N SER A 45 12.05 12.08 20.75
CA SER A 45 11.79 10.75 20.23
C SER A 45 12.70 9.72 20.89
N ILE A 46 12.40 8.43 20.74
CA ILE A 46 13.41 7.40 20.99
C ILE A 46 14.24 7.20 19.71
N GLU A 47 15.52 7.52 19.75
CA GLU A 47 16.45 7.30 18.64
C GLU A 47 16.93 5.86 18.60
N THR A 48 16.79 5.24 17.42
CA THR A 48 17.19 3.87 17.18
C THR A 48 18.03 3.74 15.92
N ARG A 49 18.93 2.77 15.92
CA ARG A 49 19.60 2.24 14.73
C ARG A 49 19.42 0.74 14.74
N THR A 50 18.30 0.29 14.18
CA THR A 50 17.90 -1.11 14.17
C THR A 50 17.30 -1.53 12.84
N ALA A 51 17.46 -2.80 12.51
CA ALA A 51 16.85 -3.41 11.34
C ALA A 51 15.44 -3.92 11.63
N GLU A 52 15.08 -4.12 12.90
CA GLU A 52 13.76 -4.57 13.31
C GLU A 52 13.28 -3.84 14.58
N LEU A 53 12.01 -3.41 14.56
CA LEU A 53 11.32 -2.81 15.69
C LEU A 53 10.04 -3.58 16.01
N ASP A 54 9.94 -4.02 17.26
CA ASP A 54 8.70 -4.51 17.86
C ASP A 54 8.37 -3.62 19.07
N VAL A 55 7.38 -2.76 18.93
CA VAL A 55 7.07 -1.70 19.88
C VAL A 55 5.59 -1.73 20.22
N ILE A 56 5.29 -1.82 21.52
CA ILE A 56 3.91 -1.86 22.03
C ILE A 56 3.79 -0.96 23.25
N ASN A 57 2.90 0.02 23.17
CA ASN A 57 2.40 0.75 24.32
C ASN A 57 0.97 0.30 24.63
N THR A 58 0.77 -0.28 25.81
CA THR A 58 -0.47 -1.01 26.16
C THR A 58 -1.51 -0.15 26.88
N GLY A 59 -1.17 1.06 27.32
CA GLY A 59 -2.11 1.93 28.02
C GLY A 59 -3.15 2.49 27.07
N ILE A 60 -4.41 2.22 27.37
CA ILE A 60 -5.55 2.72 26.59
C ILE A 60 -5.66 4.24 26.78
N ASN A 61 -5.72 4.99 25.68
CA ASN A 61 -5.78 6.46 25.66
C ASN A 61 -4.64 7.13 26.46
N GLN A 62 -3.46 6.51 26.50
CA GLN A 62 -2.34 7.01 27.28
C GLN A 62 -1.07 7.06 26.44
N GLY A 63 -0.48 8.25 26.38
CA GLY A 63 0.83 8.46 25.78
C GLY A 63 0.87 8.29 24.26
N ILE A 64 2.07 8.50 23.75
CA ILE A 64 2.44 8.39 22.34
C ILE A 64 3.50 7.30 22.19
N ILE A 65 3.60 6.74 20.99
CA ILE A 65 4.86 6.17 20.52
C ILE A 65 5.52 7.19 19.60
N ASP A 66 6.66 7.72 20.01
CA ASP A 66 7.49 8.63 19.22
C ASP A 66 8.88 8.02 19.03
N ILE A 67 9.19 7.63 17.78
CA ILE A 67 10.44 6.95 17.45
C ILE A 67 11.05 7.55 16.19
N ARG A 68 12.37 7.73 16.24
CA ARG A 68 13.20 8.05 15.08
C ARG A 68 14.19 6.91 14.84
N ASN A 69 14.10 6.25 13.70
CA ASN A 69 15.04 5.21 13.30
C ASN A 69 15.98 5.67 12.19
N THR A 70 17.21 5.17 12.25
CA THR A 70 18.26 5.33 11.22
C THR A 70 18.55 3.97 10.60
N GLY A 71 18.48 3.89 9.28
CA GLY A 71 18.64 2.68 8.47
C GLY A 71 17.32 2.04 8.04
N ASP A 72 17.44 1.03 7.17
CA ASP A 72 16.31 0.22 6.74
C ASP A 72 15.72 -0.52 7.95
N VAL A 73 14.40 -0.57 8.05
CA VAL A 73 13.72 -1.16 9.22
C VAL A 73 12.48 -1.96 8.86
N LEU A 74 12.33 -3.10 9.52
CA LEU A 74 11.09 -3.86 9.60
C LEU A 74 10.33 -3.48 10.85
N LEU A 75 9.11 -2.95 10.68
CA LEU A 75 8.16 -2.75 11.77
C LEU A 75 7.32 -4.01 11.92
N THR A 76 7.78 -4.95 12.75
CA THR A 76 6.99 -6.15 13.06
C THR A 76 5.74 -5.78 13.85
N LYS A 77 5.90 -4.89 14.84
CA LYS A 77 4.78 -4.27 15.56
C LYS A 77 5.11 -2.83 15.89
N LEU A 78 4.13 -1.96 15.65
CA LEU A 78 4.11 -0.60 16.15
C LEU A 78 2.68 -0.30 16.61
N ILE A 79 2.41 -0.59 17.89
CA ILE A 79 1.05 -0.66 18.43
C ILE A 79 0.90 0.32 19.58
N ASN A 80 0.02 1.31 19.41
CA ASN A 80 -0.40 2.25 20.44
C ASN A 80 -1.93 2.42 20.46
N ALA A 81 -2.46 2.75 21.63
CA ALA A 81 -3.85 3.17 21.80
C ALA A 81 -4.08 4.67 21.52
N GLY A 82 -3.02 5.46 21.54
CA GLY A 82 -3.02 6.86 21.13
C GLY A 82 -2.20 7.06 19.87
N ASP A 83 -1.64 8.25 19.72
CA ASP A 83 -0.92 8.65 18.52
C ASP A 83 0.39 7.88 18.35
N ILE A 84 0.81 7.73 17.10
CA ILE A 84 2.12 7.20 16.74
C ILE A 84 2.79 8.23 15.84
N ASN A 85 3.98 8.69 16.24
CA ASN A 85 4.89 9.46 15.41
C ASN A 85 6.11 8.58 15.09
N PHE A 86 6.27 8.21 13.82
CA PHE A 86 7.39 7.38 13.39
C PHE A 86 8.15 8.06 12.25
N ASN A 87 9.45 8.22 12.44
CA ASN A 87 10.34 8.83 11.47
C ASN A 87 11.45 7.84 11.10
N ASN A 88 11.67 7.62 9.81
CA ASN A 88 12.78 6.82 9.32
C ASN A 88 13.55 7.55 8.22
N ASP A 89 14.86 7.33 8.15
CA ASP A 89 15.69 7.95 7.12
C ASP A 89 15.59 7.26 5.74
N THR A 90 15.37 5.94 5.71
CA THR A 90 15.47 5.07 4.52
C THR A 90 14.30 4.08 4.49
N ASN A 91 14.44 2.86 3.97
CA ASN A 91 13.29 2.03 3.66
C ASN A 91 12.59 1.49 4.90
N VAL A 92 11.27 1.37 4.83
CA VAL A 92 10.45 0.78 5.89
C VAL A 92 9.66 -0.38 5.32
N THR A 93 9.74 -1.54 5.96
CA THR A 93 8.83 -2.66 5.72
C THR A 93 7.81 -2.74 6.85
N LEU A 94 6.53 -2.75 6.52
CA LEU A 94 5.42 -2.79 7.46
C LEU A 94 4.88 -4.20 7.58
N ASP A 95 4.80 -4.72 8.80
CA ASP A 95 3.94 -5.86 9.11
C ASP A 95 2.67 -5.38 9.80
N THR A 96 2.76 -4.84 11.01
CA THR A 96 1.59 -4.43 11.79
C THR A 96 1.80 -3.08 12.45
N VAL A 97 1.08 -2.06 11.97
CA VAL A 97 0.97 -0.74 12.61
C VAL A 97 -0.46 -0.53 13.08
N VAL A 98 -0.63 -0.19 14.36
CA VAL A 98 -1.93 0.06 14.97
C VAL A 98 -1.83 1.29 15.85
N ALA A 99 -2.31 2.44 15.35
CA ALA A 99 -2.59 3.64 16.12
C ALA A 99 -4.09 3.70 16.48
N ASP A 100 -4.74 2.57 16.73
CA ASP A 100 -6.16 2.50 17.10
C ASP A 100 -6.40 1.31 18.03
N PHE A 101 -6.25 1.55 19.33
CA PHE A 101 -6.63 0.58 20.36
C PHE A 101 -7.90 1.05 21.06
N SER A 102 -8.95 1.32 20.28
CA SER A 102 -10.26 1.68 20.81
C SER A 102 -10.93 0.44 21.44
N GLN A 103 -10.81 0.29 22.76
CA GLN A 103 -11.82 -0.46 23.52
C GLN A 103 -12.98 0.47 23.87
N GLY A 104 -14.20 0.12 23.44
CA GLY A 104 -15.41 0.71 24.01
C GLY A 104 -15.81 2.12 23.50
N GLY A 105 -15.47 2.49 22.26
CA GLY A 105 -16.06 3.66 21.62
C GLY A 105 -15.34 5.00 21.85
N VAL A 106 -14.03 4.97 22.08
CA VAL A 106 -13.16 6.16 22.06
C VAL A 106 -12.53 6.31 20.67
N ASN A 107 -12.25 7.54 20.24
CA ASN A 107 -11.51 7.78 19.01
C ASN A 107 -10.12 7.11 19.08
N GLY A 108 -9.69 6.47 17.98
CA GLY A 108 -8.34 5.93 17.88
C GLY A 108 -7.32 7.08 17.82
N GLY A 109 -6.04 6.74 17.83
CA GLY A 109 -4.97 7.71 17.63
C GLY A 109 -4.70 8.02 16.15
N ASP A 110 -3.92 9.07 15.95
CA ASP A 110 -3.43 9.45 14.63
C ASP A 110 -2.05 8.83 14.36
N PHE A 111 -1.82 8.44 13.10
CA PHE A 111 -0.52 7.96 12.64
C PHE A 111 0.21 9.03 11.82
N PHE A 112 1.29 9.55 12.37
CA PHE A 112 2.23 10.44 11.70
C PHE A 112 3.44 9.63 11.27
N PHE A 113 3.70 9.60 9.97
CA PHE A 113 4.73 8.76 9.39
C PHE A 113 5.55 9.51 8.35
N ASN A 114 6.87 9.56 8.56
CA ASN A 114 7.79 10.18 7.63
C ASN A 114 8.93 9.23 7.25
N VAL A 115 9.20 9.12 5.95
CA VAL A 115 10.34 8.41 5.38
C VAL A 115 11.15 9.35 4.50
N GLU A 116 12.33 9.75 4.96
CA GLU A 116 13.10 10.86 4.38
C GLU A 116 13.70 10.53 3.01
N SER A 117 14.23 9.32 2.81
CA SER A 117 14.96 8.93 1.60
C SER A 117 14.80 7.44 1.26
N GLY A 118 13.57 6.93 1.31
CA GLY A 118 13.28 5.53 1.02
C GLY A 118 11.83 5.28 0.64
N SER A 119 11.52 4.00 0.43
CA SER A 119 10.19 3.50 0.15
C SER A 119 9.58 2.79 1.36
N VAL A 120 8.25 2.72 1.37
CA VAL A 120 7.48 1.93 2.32
C VAL A 120 6.89 0.73 1.61
N LEU A 121 7.15 -0.46 2.12
CA LEU A 121 6.68 -1.73 1.57
C LEU A 121 5.88 -2.48 2.62
N GLY A 122 4.90 -3.29 2.20
CA GLY A 122 4.26 -4.25 3.09
C GLY A 122 5.05 -5.56 3.12
N VAL A 123 5.04 -6.28 4.24
CA VAL A 123 5.59 -7.65 4.27
C VAL A 123 4.91 -8.53 3.22
N ASN A 124 5.69 -9.44 2.65
CA ASN A 124 5.18 -10.46 1.74
C ASN A 124 4.38 -11.49 2.56
N ARG A 125 3.05 -11.50 2.39
CA ARG A 125 2.14 -12.45 3.04
C ARG A 125 1.79 -13.65 2.17
N GLY A 126 2.64 -13.95 1.19
CA GLY A 126 2.44 -15.03 0.22
C GLY A 126 1.79 -14.56 -1.08
N PRO A 127 1.64 -15.47 -2.05
CA PRO A 127 1.03 -15.16 -3.34
C PRO A 127 -0.48 -14.94 -3.22
N GLY A 128 -1.03 -14.10 -4.10
CA GLY A 128 -2.47 -13.87 -4.21
C GLY A 128 -2.93 -12.61 -3.48
N VAL A 129 -4.23 -12.55 -3.16
CA VAL A 129 -4.90 -11.34 -2.64
C VAL A 129 -5.24 -11.40 -1.15
N GLU A 130 -4.82 -12.46 -0.45
CA GLU A 130 -5.12 -12.67 0.98
C GLU A 130 -4.61 -11.51 1.85
N PHE A 131 -3.50 -10.90 1.45
CA PHE A 131 -2.94 -9.74 2.13
C PHE A 131 -3.94 -8.56 2.22
N LEU A 132 -4.89 -8.45 1.28
CA LEU A 132 -5.92 -7.39 1.29
C LEU A 132 -6.89 -7.50 2.47
N THR A 133 -6.94 -8.64 3.15
CA THR A 133 -7.83 -8.87 4.30
C THR A 133 -7.19 -8.52 5.64
N ILE A 134 -5.89 -8.19 5.65
CA ILE A 134 -5.12 -7.90 6.85
C ILE A 134 -4.53 -6.50 6.69
N PRO A 135 -4.91 -5.51 7.51
CA PRO A 135 -4.36 -4.17 7.39
C PRO A 135 -2.88 -4.16 7.76
N ASP A 136 -2.08 -3.43 6.99
CA ASP A 136 -0.70 -3.08 7.38
C ASP A 136 -0.73 -1.90 8.37
N ILE A 137 -1.68 -0.97 8.19
CA ILE A 137 -1.88 0.20 9.04
C ILE A 137 -3.35 0.28 9.45
N THR A 138 -3.60 0.39 10.76
CA THR A 138 -4.90 0.76 11.35
C THR A 138 -4.74 2.02 12.19
N ALA A 139 -5.57 3.04 11.97
CA ALA A 139 -5.54 4.31 12.73
C ALA A 139 -6.89 5.06 12.61
N ASP A 140 -7.10 6.11 13.41
CA ASP A 140 -8.23 7.02 13.17
C ASP A 140 -7.97 7.88 11.92
N SER A 141 -6.87 8.66 11.93
CA SER A 141 -6.34 9.34 10.76
C SER A 141 -4.87 8.99 10.52
N ALA A 142 -4.39 9.22 9.29
CA ALA A 142 -2.98 9.07 8.95
C ALA A 142 -2.47 10.26 8.13
N SER A 143 -1.29 10.77 8.50
CA SER A 143 -0.50 11.73 7.73
C SER A 143 0.84 11.11 7.38
N ILE A 144 1.03 10.78 6.11
CA ILE A 144 2.14 9.97 5.62
C ILE A 144 2.91 10.76 4.58
N THR A 145 4.22 10.92 4.79
CA THR A 145 5.16 11.54 3.85
C THR A 145 6.28 10.56 3.54
N VAL A 146 6.46 10.22 2.27
CA VAL A 146 7.45 9.23 1.84
C VAL A 146 8.15 9.75 0.61
N SER A 147 9.45 9.98 0.64
CA SER A 147 10.17 10.47 -0.54
C SER A 147 10.16 9.46 -1.70
N GLY A 148 10.12 8.17 -1.41
CA GLY A 148 10.04 7.08 -2.40
C GLY A 148 8.60 6.62 -2.69
N SER A 149 8.45 5.32 -2.90
CA SER A 149 7.16 4.68 -3.14
C SER A 149 6.47 4.33 -1.81
N PHE A 150 5.15 4.48 -1.75
CA PHE A 150 4.30 3.94 -0.70
C PHE A 150 3.50 2.76 -1.25
N GLY A 151 4.02 1.55 -1.03
CA GLY A 151 3.53 0.31 -1.61
C GLY A 151 4.05 0.03 -3.02
N GLU A 152 3.76 -1.17 -3.49
CA GLU A 152 4.07 -1.63 -4.85
C GLU A 152 2.79 -1.95 -5.60
N PHE A 153 2.85 -1.99 -6.94
CA PHE A 153 1.67 -2.29 -7.76
C PHE A 153 1.02 -3.63 -7.39
N GLU A 154 1.83 -4.68 -7.23
CA GLU A 154 1.37 -6.02 -6.88
C GLU A 154 1.11 -6.19 -5.37
N ARG A 155 1.60 -5.26 -4.55
CA ARG A 155 1.45 -5.25 -3.09
C ARG A 155 1.19 -3.83 -2.58
N PRO A 156 -0.03 -3.30 -2.77
CA PRO A 156 -0.41 -2.03 -2.17
C PRO A 156 -0.34 -2.13 -0.64
N ILE A 157 -0.10 -1.01 0.03
CA ILE A 157 -0.26 -0.92 1.48
C ILE A 157 -1.76 -0.97 1.81
N VAL A 158 -2.13 -1.89 2.71
CA VAL A 158 -3.51 -2.09 3.14
C VAL A 158 -3.78 -1.20 4.34
N LEU A 159 -4.71 -0.27 4.17
CA LEU A 159 -5.06 0.77 5.13
C LEU A 159 -6.45 0.51 5.69
N LYS A 160 -6.60 0.59 7.01
CA LYS A 160 -7.89 0.66 7.69
C LYS A 160 -7.95 1.95 8.49
N LEU A 161 -8.57 2.97 7.90
CA LEU A 161 -8.63 4.32 8.46
C LEU A 161 -10.08 4.75 8.64
N ARG A 162 -10.36 5.52 9.69
CA ARG A 162 -11.72 5.97 10.00
C ARG A 162 -12.04 7.33 9.39
N SER A 163 -11.14 8.28 9.59
CA SER A 163 -11.44 9.71 9.43
C SER A 163 -10.72 10.29 8.22
N ASN A 164 -9.38 10.35 8.24
CA ASN A 164 -8.62 11.06 7.20
C ASN A 164 -7.36 10.30 6.74
N LEU A 165 -7.04 10.45 5.46
CA LEU A 165 -5.70 10.16 4.92
C LEU A 165 -5.13 11.42 4.27
N LEU A 166 -3.93 11.81 4.67
CA LEU A 166 -3.03 12.68 3.91
C LEU A 166 -1.81 11.85 3.49
N LEU A 167 -1.60 11.66 2.18
CA LEU A 167 -0.46 10.94 1.63
C LEU A 167 0.32 11.82 0.66
N LEU A 168 1.63 11.93 0.87
CA LEU A 168 2.57 12.56 -0.05
C LEU A 168 3.65 11.54 -0.37
N SER A 169 3.72 11.09 -1.62
CA SER A 169 4.79 10.19 -2.08
C SER A 169 5.17 10.35 -3.55
N THR A 170 6.23 9.69 -4.00
CA THR A 170 6.54 9.65 -5.45
C THR A 170 5.54 8.75 -6.17
N ILE A 171 5.33 7.54 -5.67
CA ILE A 171 4.35 6.59 -6.19
C ILE A 171 3.55 6.07 -5.00
N SER A 172 2.22 6.09 -5.09
CA SER A 172 1.38 5.42 -4.11
C SER A 172 0.65 4.24 -4.71
N SER A 173 0.70 3.09 -4.05
CA SER A 173 -0.14 1.93 -4.26
C SER A 173 -0.78 1.58 -2.92
N ARG A 174 -2.10 1.77 -2.80
CA ARG A 174 -2.84 1.59 -1.55
C ARG A 174 -4.15 0.86 -1.78
N PHE A 175 -4.61 0.18 -0.74
CA PHE A 175 -5.92 -0.44 -0.70
C PHE A 175 -6.59 -0.12 0.63
N PHE A 176 -7.87 0.24 0.61
CA PHE A 176 -8.62 0.52 1.84
C PHE A 176 -9.46 -0.70 2.25
N LEU A 177 -9.09 -1.33 3.36
CA LEU A 177 -9.89 -2.37 3.99
C LEU A 177 -11.12 -1.73 4.63
N ASP A 178 -12.29 -2.30 4.38
CA ASP A 178 -13.60 -1.80 4.80
C ASP A 178 -14.04 -0.47 4.15
N GLY A 179 -13.35 -0.05 3.08
CA GLY A 179 -13.65 1.16 2.32
C GLY A 179 -12.81 2.37 2.72
N PRO A 180 -12.77 3.43 1.89
CA PRO A 180 -11.95 4.61 2.15
C PRO A 180 -12.46 5.39 3.38
N PRO A 181 -11.56 6.12 4.09
CA PRO A 181 -11.97 7.02 5.16
C PRO A 181 -12.77 8.21 4.63
N THR A 182 -13.37 8.98 5.54
CA THR A 182 -14.22 10.14 5.21
C THR A 182 -13.55 11.13 4.25
N THR A 183 -12.26 11.42 4.47
CA THR A 183 -11.48 12.28 3.57
C THR A 183 -10.20 11.58 3.15
N VAL A 184 -9.94 11.57 1.84
CA VAL A 184 -8.68 11.08 1.27
C VAL A 184 -8.04 12.21 0.47
N ARG A 185 -6.84 12.59 0.87
CA ARG A 185 -5.97 13.51 0.12
C ARG A 185 -4.65 12.82 -0.17
N ASP A 186 -4.56 12.27 -1.37
CA ASP A 186 -3.32 11.73 -1.88
C ASP A 186 -2.73 12.70 -2.92
N ASN A 187 -1.57 13.26 -2.60
CA ASN A 187 -0.81 14.15 -3.45
C ASN A 187 0.42 13.44 -4.04
N SER A 188 0.38 12.12 -4.18
CA SER A 188 1.48 11.38 -4.78
C SER A 188 1.62 11.69 -6.27
N ALA A 189 2.85 11.71 -6.78
CA ALA A 189 3.10 12.07 -8.18
C ALA A 189 2.48 11.06 -9.16
N ILE A 190 2.46 9.77 -8.77
CA ILE A 190 1.76 8.69 -9.49
C ILE A 190 0.90 7.93 -8.48
N GLN A 191 -0.36 7.67 -8.85
CA GLN A 191 -1.31 6.91 -8.02
C GLN A 191 -1.70 5.64 -8.75
N LEU A 192 -1.35 4.48 -8.18
CA LEU A 192 -1.62 3.16 -8.73
C LEU A 192 -2.88 2.57 -8.06
N SER A 193 -3.77 2.02 -8.87
CA SER A 193 -4.99 1.36 -8.41
C SER A 193 -4.90 -0.14 -8.66
N ILE A 194 -5.14 -0.96 -7.63
CA ILE A 194 -5.17 -2.42 -7.79
C ILE A 194 -6.40 -2.90 -8.59
N SER A 195 -7.41 -2.05 -8.78
CA SER A 195 -8.53 -2.35 -9.68
C SER A 195 -8.05 -2.59 -11.12
N ASP A 196 -6.96 -1.93 -11.52
CA ASP A 196 -6.38 -2.05 -12.86
C ASP A 196 -5.68 -3.40 -13.04
N SER A 197 -5.14 -3.98 -11.95
CA SER A 197 -4.48 -5.30 -11.97
C SER A 197 -5.47 -6.46 -11.83
N LEU A 198 -6.52 -6.33 -11.00
CA LEU A 198 -7.53 -7.37 -10.82
C LEU A 198 -8.32 -7.65 -12.12
N ASN A 199 -8.51 -6.64 -12.95
CA ASN A 199 -9.07 -6.81 -14.29
C ASN A 199 -8.11 -7.56 -15.22
N SER A 200 -6.80 -7.28 -15.14
CA SER A 200 -5.77 -7.96 -15.94
C SER A 200 -5.60 -9.45 -15.58
N VAL A 201 -5.76 -9.82 -14.31
CA VAL A 201 -5.64 -11.22 -13.82
C VAL A 201 -6.92 -12.02 -14.12
N SER A 202 -8.06 -11.36 -14.29
CA SER A 202 -9.34 -12.00 -14.63
C SER A 202 -9.50 -12.34 -16.12
N GLY A 203 -8.47 -12.15 -16.94
CA GLY A 203 -8.52 -12.40 -18.39
C GLY A 203 -9.45 -11.45 -19.16
N GLN A 204 -9.96 -10.40 -18.51
CA GLN A 204 -10.70 -9.33 -19.14
C GLN A 204 -9.79 -8.12 -19.25
N GLN A 205 -9.09 -8.05 -20.38
CA GLN A 205 -8.41 -6.84 -20.82
C GLN A 205 -9.48 -5.76 -21.00
N LEU A 206 -9.74 -4.98 -19.95
CA LEU A 206 -10.43 -3.70 -20.08
C LEU A 206 -9.48 -2.79 -20.84
N ILE A 207 -9.69 -2.70 -22.14
CA ILE A 207 -9.17 -1.60 -22.93
C ILE A 207 -9.74 -0.35 -22.28
N GLU A 208 -8.86 0.47 -21.70
CA GLU A 208 -9.20 1.81 -21.28
C GLU A 208 -9.68 2.55 -22.53
N VAL A 209 -11.01 2.68 -22.67
CA VAL A 209 -11.59 3.48 -23.73
C VAL A 209 -11.28 4.92 -23.33
N GLU A 210 -10.24 5.48 -23.95
CA GLU A 210 -10.02 6.92 -23.94
C GLU A 210 -11.37 7.62 -24.15
N SER A 211 -11.63 8.66 -23.35
CA SER A 211 -12.78 9.54 -23.49
C SER A 211 -13.11 9.77 -24.97
N LEU A 212 -14.37 9.58 -25.38
CA LEU A 212 -14.88 9.81 -26.74
C LEU A 212 -14.57 11.21 -27.32
N ALA A 213 -14.02 12.11 -26.51
CA ALA A 213 -13.54 13.42 -26.93
C ALA A 213 -12.17 13.38 -27.66
N ASP A 214 -11.33 12.37 -27.43
CA ASP A 214 -9.98 12.26 -28.00
C ASP A 214 -9.85 11.19 -29.11
N VAL A 215 -10.93 10.47 -29.41
CA VAL A 215 -10.97 9.56 -30.56
C VAL A 215 -10.93 10.40 -31.84
N ASN A 216 -9.79 10.37 -32.53
CA ASN A 216 -9.63 11.01 -33.83
C ASN A 216 -10.64 10.41 -34.82
N ARG A 217 -11.65 11.22 -35.20
CA ARG A 217 -12.72 10.84 -36.14
C ARG A 217 -12.20 10.36 -37.49
N ALA A 218 -10.94 10.62 -37.84
CA ALA A 218 -10.35 10.20 -39.10
C ALA A 218 -9.99 8.70 -39.16
N ILE A 219 -10.04 7.96 -38.05
CA ILE A 219 -9.75 6.51 -38.03
C ILE A 219 -10.99 5.69 -38.43
N PHE A 220 -12.19 6.28 -38.35
CA PHE A 220 -13.39 5.70 -38.96
C PHE A 220 -13.55 6.24 -40.37
N THR A 221 -12.74 5.76 -41.30
CA THR A 221 -13.12 5.79 -42.71
C THR A 221 -14.46 5.08 -42.87
N ASP A 222 -15.39 5.73 -43.58
CA ASP A 222 -16.73 5.24 -43.87
C ASP A 222 -16.71 3.72 -44.16
N LEU A 223 -17.24 2.94 -43.21
CA LEU A 223 -17.71 1.59 -43.51
C LEU A 223 -18.87 1.77 -44.47
N ARG A 224 -18.57 1.72 -45.77
CA ARG A 224 -19.57 1.49 -46.81
C ARG A 224 -20.11 0.08 -46.58
N ASN A 225 -21.21 -0.02 -45.83
CA ASN A 225 -22.05 -1.20 -45.91
C ASN A 225 -22.55 -1.30 -47.33
N TYR A 226 -21.97 -2.23 -48.09
CA TYR A 226 -22.58 -2.71 -49.32
C TYR A 226 -23.69 -3.67 -48.91
N ASP A 227 -24.91 -3.14 -48.87
CA ASP A 227 -26.10 -3.97 -48.95
C ASP A 227 -26.20 -4.43 -50.41
N MET A 228 -25.74 -5.65 -50.70
CA MET A 228 -26.03 -6.31 -51.97
C MET A 228 -27.18 -7.27 -51.71
N GLU A 229 -28.39 -6.77 -51.92
CA GLU A 229 -29.51 -7.64 -52.26
C GLU A 229 -29.10 -8.49 -53.48
N GLU A 230 -29.08 -9.80 -53.26
CA GLU A 230 -29.31 -10.84 -54.27
C GLU A 230 -28.26 -11.03 -55.40
N ILE A 231 -26.95 -10.93 -55.10
CA ILE A 231 -25.92 -11.52 -55.96
C ILE A 231 -25.03 -12.45 -55.13
N SER A 232 -25.21 -13.76 -55.33
CA SER A 232 -24.33 -14.79 -54.78
C SER A 232 -22.93 -14.65 -55.37
N VAL A 233 -21.99 -14.13 -54.59
CA VAL A 233 -20.58 -14.09 -54.97
C VAL A 233 -19.98 -15.49 -54.76
N ARG A 234 -19.57 -16.13 -55.86
CA ARG A 234 -18.96 -17.47 -55.85
C ARG A 234 -17.59 -17.42 -55.17
N LEU A 235 -17.31 -18.38 -54.28
CA LEU A 235 -16.05 -18.46 -53.56
C LEU A 235 -14.85 -18.69 -54.52
N PRO A 236 -13.65 -18.17 -54.20
CA PRO A 236 -12.42 -18.49 -54.91
C PRO A 236 -12.18 -20.01 -55.01
N ARG A 237 -11.57 -20.49 -56.11
CA ARG A 237 -11.42 -21.93 -56.43
C ARG A 237 -10.78 -22.75 -55.30
N ASP A 238 -9.87 -22.16 -54.56
CA ASP A 238 -9.16 -22.75 -53.42
C ASP A 238 -10.01 -22.86 -52.14
N GLN A 239 -11.22 -22.31 -52.15
CA GLN A 239 -12.19 -22.35 -51.05
C GLN A 239 -13.49 -23.08 -51.40
N ILE A 240 -13.56 -23.70 -52.59
CA ILE A 240 -14.69 -24.54 -53.02
C ILE A 240 -14.44 -25.98 -52.56
N PHE A 241 -15.49 -26.66 -52.09
CA PHE A 241 -15.42 -28.06 -51.70
C PHE A 241 -15.19 -28.99 -52.92
N GLU A 242 -14.49 -30.11 -52.71
CA GLU A 242 -14.05 -31.00 -53.81
C GLU A 242 -15.21 -31.60 -54.65
N ASP A 243 -16.40 -31.69 -54.07
CA ASP A 243 -17.63 -32.14 -54.75
C ASP A 243 -18.21 -31.06 -55.68
N GLU A 244 -18.07 -29.77 -55.35
CA GLU A 244 -18.49 -28.64 -56.21
C GLU A 244 -17.45 -28.29 -57.30
N LEU A 245 -16.22 -28.82 -57.20
CA LEU A 245 -15.15 -28.66 -58.19
C LEU A 245 -15.39 -29.50 -59.47
N GLN A 246 -16.11 -30.62 -59.39
CA GLN A 246 -16.42 -31.45 -60.56
C GLN A 246 -17.32 -30.71 -61.57
N ASP A 247 -18.25 -29.89 -61.09
CA ASP A 247 -19.11 -29.05 -61.93
C ASP A 247 -18.41 -27.78 -62.45
N TYR A 248 -17.26 -27.41 -61.86
CA TYR A 248 -16.45 -26.27 -62.31
C TYR A 248 -15.63 -26.60 -63.56
N ASP A 249 -15.04 -27.80 -63.63
CA ASP A 249 -14.18 -28.22 -64.75
C ASP A 249 -14.98 -28.81 -65.94
N ALA A 250 -16.31 -28.82 -65.86
CA ALA A 250 -17.22 -29.36 -66.88
C ALA A 250 -17.91 -28.31 -67.78
N GLN A 251 -17.57 -27.01 -67.63
CA GLN A 251 -17.96 -25.91 -68.53
C GLN A 251 -16.76 -25.41 -69.34
#